data_AF-A0A1Q7DK76-F1
#
_entry.id   AF-A0A1Q7DK76-F1
#
_cell.length_a   1.000
_cell.length_b   1.000
_cell.length_c   1.000
_cell.angle_alpha   90.00
_cell.angle_beta   90.00
_cell.angle_gamma   90.00
#
_symmetry.space_group_name_H-M   'P 1'
#
loop_
_entity.id
_entity.type
_entity.pdbx_description
1 polymer ?
#
loop_
_entity_poly.entity_id
_entity_poly.type
_entity_poly.pdbx_seq_one_letter_code
_entity_poly.pdbx_strand_id
1 'polypeptide(L)'
;MWATVAGRRYRAARLDRWAAAPIDGAVAFGLAGASLALGVLKLPGTSLWGDEVFSVDLAATPWPVFWQFVSAHEANMVLYHLLLRGWLGLVALLGVPADEFIVRVPSIVFGAAAVVTVYAHASAGTRSSPRSRPGVTRAAGGSRSRSR
;
A
#
# COMPACT_ATOMS: atom_id res chain seq x y z
N MET A 1 3.53 -13.05 -38.27
CA MET A 1 4.09 -11.70 -38.02
C MET A 1 3.13 -10.73 -37.27
N TRP A 2 1.96 -11.19 -36.75
CA TRP A 2 0.95 -10.33 -36.12
C TRP A 2 0.96 -10.31 -34.58
N ALA A 3 1.56 -11.31 -33.92
CA ALA A 3 1.60 -11.43 -32.46
C ALA A 3 2.47 -10.36 -31.75
N THR A 4 3.48 -9.82 -32.44
CA THR A 4 4.44 -8.86 -31.87
C THR A 4 3.89 -7.43 -31.77
N VAL A 5 2.91 -7.04 -32.58
CA VAL A 5 2.32 -5.68 -32.53
C VAL A 5 1.28 -5.57 -31.42
N ALA A 6 0.43 -6.58 -31.26
CA ALA A 6 -0.56 -6.62 -30.18
C ALA A 6 0.11 -6.71 -28.79
N GLY A 7 1.14 -7.55 -28.65
CA GLY A 7 1.90 -7.68 -27.40
C GLY A 7 2.64 -6.41 -26.97
N ARG A 8 3.17 -5.62 -27.93
CA ARG A 8 3.82 -4.33 -27.64
C ARG A 8 2.83 -3.28 -27.12
N ARG A 9 1.62 -3.21 -27.71
CA ARG A 9 0.56 -2.32 -27.25
C ARG A 9 0.05 -2.69 -25.85
N TYR A 10 -0.11 -3.98 -25.59
CA TYR A 10 -0.51 -4.48 -24.26
C TYR A 10 0.53 -4.16 -23.18
N ARG A 11 1.82 -4.30 -23.50
CA ARG A 11 2.92 -4.01 -22.58
C ARG A 11 3.08 -2.50 -22.35
N ALA A 12 2.98 -1.68 -23.39
CA ALA A 12 3.00 -0.22 -23.28
C ALA A 12 1.84 0.31 -22.42
N ALA A 13 0.61 -0.14 -22.68
CA ALA A 13 -0.57 0.25 -21.89
C ALA A 13 -0.55 -0.27 -20.43
N ARG A 14 0.26 -1.29 -20.12
CA ARG A 14 0.51 -1.75 -18.75
C ARG A 14 1.54 -0.87 -18.05
N LEU A 15 2.58 -0.43 -18.76
CA LEU A 15 3.62 0.45 -18.22
C LEU A 15 3.08 1.87 -18.00
N ASP A 16 2.24 2.39 -18.90
CA ASP A 16 1.59 3.70 -18.74
C ASP A 16 0.63 3.76 -17.54
N ARG A 17 0.04 2.63 -17.13
CA ARG A 17 -0.83 2.54 -15.94
C ARG A 17 -0.10 2.81 -14.62
N TRP A 18 1.23 2.67 -14.61
CA TRP A 18 2.09 2.94 -13.46
C TRP A 18 2.95 4.19 -13.62
N ALA A 19 2.90 4.84 -14.78
CA ALA A 19 3.52 6.14 -14.99
C ALA A 19 2.69 7.19 -14.23
N ALA A 20 2.99 7.35 -12.95
CA ALA A 20 2.43 8.40 -12.12
C ALA A 20 2.74 9.76 -12.75
N ALA A 21 1.72 10.61 -12.93
CA ALA A 21 1.99 11.99 -13.25
C ALA A 21 2.83 12.59 -12.10
N PRO A 22 3.71 13.57 -12.35
CA PRO A 22 4.53 14.16 -11.30
C PRO A 22 3.68 14.70 -10.13
N ILE A 23 2.45 15.14 -10.41
CA ILE A 23 1.49 15.56 -9.39
C ILE A 23 0.99 14.41 -8.51
N ASP A 24 0.81 13.20 -9.08
CA ASP A 24 0.43 12.01 -8.32
C ASP A 24 1.56 11.60 -7.36
N GLY A 25 2.81 11.72 -7.83
CA GLY A 25 3.97 11.51 -6.98
C GLY A 25 3.99 12.47 -5.80
N ALA A 26 3.81 13.77 -6.05
CA ALA A 26 3.78 14.80 -5.02
C ALA A 26 2.64 14.56 -4.00
N VAL A 27 1.45 14.19 -4.46
CA VAL A 27 0.32 13.86 -3.57
C VAL A 27 0.60 12.61 -2.75
N ALA A 28 1.15 11.55 -3.36
CA ALA A 28 1.52 10.32 -2.66
C ALA A 28 2.56 10.59 -1.57
N PHE A 29 3.60 11.37 -1.87
CA PHE A 29 4.61 11.77 -0.87
C PHE A 29 4.02 12.64 0.23
N GLY A 30 3.13 13.59 -0.11
CA GLY A 30 2.43 14.41 0.88
C GLY A 30 1.57 13.56 1.83
N LEU A 31 0.83 12.59 1.30
CA LEU A 31 0.02 11.65 2.09
C LEU A 31 0.88 10.72 2.96
N ALA A 32 2.00 10.22 2.43
CA ALA A 32 2.95 9.41 3.19
C ALA A 32 3.55 10.23 4.36
N GLY A 33 3.99 11.46 4.08
CA GLY A 33 4.52 12.37 5.08
C GLY A 33 3.49 12.71 6.16
N ALA A 34 2.24 12.98 5.77
CA ALA A 34 1.15 13.21 6.72
C ALA A 34 0.88 11.98 7.59
N SER A 35 0.87 10.77 7.00
CA SER A 35 0.69 9.51 7.73
C SER A 35 1.82 9.28 8.75
N LEU A 36 3.08 9.49 8.35
CA LEU A 36 4.23 9.40 9.25
C LEU A 36 4.14 10.42 10.39
N ALA A 37 3.82 11.68 10.08
CA ALA A 37 3.70 12.74 11.07
C ALA A 37 2.58 12.43 12.07
N LEU A 38 1.41 12.03 11.60
CA LEU A 38 0.29 11.64 12.46
C LEU A 38 0.63 10.42 13.31
N GLY A 39 1.35 9.44 12.74
CA GLY A 39 1.90 8.31 13.47
C GLY A 39 2.75 8.80 14.64
N VAL A 40 3.86 9.49 14.35
CA VAL A 40 4.80 9.99 15.37
C VAL A 40 4.10 10.87 16.42
N LEU A 41 3.16 11.73 16.04
CA LEU A 41 2.45 12.63 16.97
C LEU A 41 1.42 11.91 17.85
N LYS A 42 0.91 10.75 17.44
CA LYS A 42 -0.08 9.96 18.21
C LYS A 42 0.57 9.07 19.27
N LEU A 43 1.84 8.73 19.11
CA LEU A 43 2.52 7.78 20.00
C LEU A 43 2.76 8.28 21.43
N PRO A 44 3.12 9.57 21.68
CA PRO A 44 3.34 10.08 23.03
C PRO A 44 2.09 9.91 23.90
N GLY A 45 2.20 9.12 24.98
CA GLY A 45 1.12 8.90 25.94
C GLY A 45 0.20 7.70 25.66
N THR A 46 0.49 6.89 24.64
CA THR A 46 -0.25 5.65 24.37
C THR A 46 0.60 4.44 24.78
N SER A 47 0.31 3.85 25.94
CA SER A 47 0.96 2.61 26.37
C SER A 47 0.71 1.46 25.38
N LEU A 48 1.58 0.45 25.42
CA LEU A 48 1.37 -0.77 24.65
C LEU A 48 0.06 -1.47 25.06
N TRP A 49 -0.65 -1.98 24.06
CA TRP A 49 -1.80 -2.86 24.30
C TRP A 49 -1.29 -4.22 24.80
N GLY A 50 -2.11 -4.95 25.56
CA GLY A 50 -1.66 -6.21 26.18
C GLY A 50 -1.17 -7.26 25.17
N ASP A 51 -1.79 -7.30 23.99
CA ASP A 51 -1.38 -8.14 22.86
C ASP A 51 -0.09 -7.65 22.17
N GLU A 52 0.18 -6.35 22.17
CA GLU A 52 1.45 -5.79 21.69
C GLU A 52 2.61 -6.17 22.63
N VAL A 53 2.40 -6.07 23.95
CA VAL A 53 3.39 -6.50 24.95
C VAL A 53 3.69 -7.98 24.78
N PHE A 54 2.65 -8.81 24.66
CA PHE A 54 2.81 -10.24 24.40
C PHE A 54 3.62 -10.52 23.13
N SER A 55 3.37 -9.77 22.07
CA SER A 55 4.10 -9.90 20.80
C SER A 55 5.58 -9.54 20.94
N VAL A 56 5.90 -8.50 21.71
CA VAL A 56 7.29 -8.08 22.00
C VAL A 56 7.99 -9.13 22.85
N ASP A 57 7.34 -9.61 23.92
CA ASP A 57 7.90 -10.64 24.80
C ASP A 57 8.16 -11.94 24.02
N LEU A 58 7.20 -12.39 23.22
CA LEU A 58 7.35 -13.55 22.36
C LEU A 58 8.50 -13.35 21.37
N ALA A 59 8.60 -12.17 20.74
CA ALA A 59 9.68 -11.85 19.82
C ALA A 59 11.06 -11.81 20.50
N ALA A 60 11.14 -11.52 21.81
CA ALA A 60 12.38 -11.51 22.58
C ALA A 60 12.83 -12.90 23.07
N THR A 61 11.96 -13.92 23.03
CA THR A 61 12.30 -15.28 23.49
C THR A 61 13.43 -15.93 22.65
N PRO A 62 14.10 -16.99 23.16
CA PRO A 62 15.04 -17.77 22.35
C PRO A 62 14.39 -18.39 21.11
N TRP A 63 15.15 -18.51 20.02
CA TRP A 63 14.66 -19.00 18.71
C TRP A 63 13.91 -20.35 18.75
N PRO A 64 14.35 -21.35 19.55
CA PRO A 64 13.61 -22.61 19.65
C PRO A 64 12.22 -22.43 20.27
N VAL A 65 12.12 -21.59 21.31
CA VAL A 65 10.87 -21.31 22.02
C VAL A 65 9.92 -20.53 21.10
N PHE A 66 10.45 -19.52 20.41
CA PHE A 66 9.71 -18.75 19.42
C PHE A 66 9.06 -19.65 18.37
N TRP A 67 9.82 -20.55 17.74
CA TRP A 67 9.29 -21.41 16.69
C TRP A 67 8.28 -22.42 17.19
N GLN A 68 8.54 -23.03 18.35
CA GLN A 68 7.61 -23.95 18.97
C GLN A 68 6.27 -23.25 19.26
N PHE A 69 6.31 -22.03 19.81
CA PHE A 69 5.11 -21.29 20.15
C PHE A 69 4.34 -20.84 18.90
N VAL A 70 5.01 -20.16 17.97
CA VAL A 70 4.40 -19.57 16.78
C VAL A 70 3.82 -20.66 15.87
N SER A 71 4.50 -21.79 15.69
CA SER A 71 3.96 -22.88 14.85
C SER A 71 2.76 -23.59 15.48
N ALA A 72 2.66 -23.61 16.81
CA ALA A 72 1.58 -24.30 17.52
C ALA A 72 0.35 -23.41 17.77
N HIS A 73 0.52 -22.10 17.97
CA HIS A 73 -0.58 -21.22 18.42
C HIS A 73 -0.86 -20.05 17.47
N GLU A 74 0.12 -19.57 16.69
CA GLU A 74 0.05 -18.29 15.98
C GLU A 74 0.54 -18.42 14.51
N ALA A 75 0.21 -19.54 13.85
CA ALA A 75 0.72 -19.82 12.50
C ALA A 75 0.29 -18.77 11.46
N ASN A 76 -0.86 -18.12 11.69
CA ASN A 76 -1.38 -17.00 10.90
C ASN A 76 -0.59 -15.68 11.11
N MET A 77 0.09 -15.51 12.25
CA MET A 77 0.81 -14.29 12.63
C MET A 77 2.34 -14.43 12.51
N VAL A 78 2.84 -15.56 11.98
CA VAL A 78 4.28 -15.85 11.81
C VAL A 78 5.03 -14.68 11.15
N LEU A 79 4.50 -14.14 10.05
CA LEU A 79 5.18 -13.09 9.29
C LEU A 79 5.34 -11.82 10.13
N TYR A 80 4.30 -11.45 10.88
CA TYR A 80 4.32 -10.30 11.77
C TYR A 80 5.38 -10.48 12.86
N HIS A 81 5.39 -11.63 13.54
CA HIS A 81 6.35 -11.90 14.61
C HIS A 81 7.79 -11.99 14.12
N LEU A 82 8.03 -12.55 12.93
CA LEU A 82 9.35 -12.59 12.31
C LEU A 82 9.88 -11.19 11.99
N LEU A 83 9.02 -10.34 11.43
CA LEU A 83 9.35 -8.97 11.09
C LEU A 83 9.68 -8.17 12.35
N LEU A 84 8.84 -8.30 13.39
CA LEU A 84 9.05 -7.63 14.67
C LEU A 84 10.35 -8.10 15.33
N ARG A 85 10.61 -9.41 15.37
CA ARG A 85 11.85 -9.94 15.92
C ARG A 85 13.08 -9.46 15.15
N GLY A 86 13.04 -9.51 13.82
CA GLY A 86 14.13 -9.03 12.96
C GLY A 86 14.41 -7.55 13.19
N TRP A 87 13.36 -6.75 13.35
CA TRP A 87 13.45 -5.34 13.71
C TRP A 87 14.11 -5.15 15.08
N LEU A 88 13.60 -5.79 16.14
CA LEU A 88 14.17 -5.67 17.49
C LEU A 88 15.63 -6.12 17.54
N GLY A 89 16.00 -7.19 16.82
CA GLY A 89 17.38 -7.63 16.70
C GLY A 89 18.27 -6.61 16.00
N LEU A 90 17.78 -5.96 14.94
CA LEU A 90 18.51 -4.89 14.23
C LEU A 90 18.70 -3.67 15.14
N VAL A 91 17.67 -3.25 15.84
CA VAL A 91 17.74 -2.07 16.71
C VAL A 91 18.64 -2.33 17.93
N ALA A 92 18.59 -3.55 18.48
CA ALA A 92 19.51 -4.00 19.52
C ALA A 92 20.97 -4.05 19.05
N LEU A 93 21.23 -4.49 17.81
CA LEU A 93 22.57 -4.47 17.22
C LEU A 93 23.13 -3.04 17.10
N LEU A 94 22.25 -2.06 16.88
CA LEU A 94 22.59 -0.65 16.85
C LEU A 94 22.70 -0.02 18.26
N GLY A 95 22.50 -0.80 19.33
CA GLY A 95 22.57 -0.33 20.72
C GLY A 95 21.41 0.56 21.14
N VAL A 96 20.29 0.54 20.40
CA VAL A 96 19.12 1.35 20.68
C VAL A 96 18.13 0.54 21.52
N PRO A 97 17.61 1.09 22.64
CA PRO A 97 16.65 0.39 23.48
C PRO A 97 15.31 0.20 22.74
N ALA A 98 14.67 -0.95 22.95
CA ALA A 98 13.34 -1.23 22.44
C ALA A 98 12.26 -0.55 23.30
N ASP A 99 12.17 0.78 23.21
CA ASP A 99 11.06 1.52 23.81
C ASP A 99 9.76 1.38 23.00
N GLU A 100 8.64 1.85 23.55
CA GLU A 100 7.33 1.77 22.89
C GLU A 100 7.33 2.44 21.51
N PHE A 101 8.14 3.49 21.33
CA PHE A 101 8.27 4.19 20.07
C PHE A 101 8.94 3.30 19.02
N ILE A 102 10.11 2.77 19.34
CA ILE A 102 10.91 1.89 18.49
C ILE A 102 10.10 0.64 18.10
N VAL A 103 9.38 0.03 19.02
CA VAL A 103 8.54 -1.15 18.76
C VAL A 103 7.49 -0.85 17.68
N ARG A 104 6.95 0.38 17.64
CA ARG A 104 5.87 0.78 16.73
C ARG A 104 6.34 1.39 15.41
N VAL A 105 7.63 1.71 15.26
CA VAL A 105 8.20 2.25 14.01
C VAL A 105 7.85 1.39 12.79
N PRO A 106 7.97 0.04 12.81
CA PRO A 106 7.55 -0.78 11.68
C PRO A 106 6.10 -0.51 11.28
N SER A 107 5.17 -0.48 12.25
CA SER A 107 3.76 -0.23 12.00
C SER A 107 3.50 1.14 11.39
N ILE A 108 4.20 2.19 11.83
CA ILE A 108 4.11 3.54 11.25
C ILE A 108 4.56 3.54 9.78
N VAL A 109 5.68 2.86 9.49
CA VAL A 109 6.22 2.74 8.12
C VAL A 109 5.28 1.96 7.21
N PHE A 110 4.76 0.82 7.67
CA PHE A 110 3.78 0.05 6.89
C PHE A 110 2.45 0.79 6.71
N GLY A 111 2.03 1.58 7.69
CA GLY A 111 0.88 2.47 7.57
C GLY A 111 1.07 3.52 6.47
N ALA A 112 2.23 4.17 6.42
CA ALA A 112 2.57 5.10 5.34
C ALA A 112 2.64 4.40 3.97
N ALA A 113 3.25 3.21 3.91
CA ALA A 113 3.32 2.41 2.68
C ALA A 113 1.93 1.99 2.18
N ALA A 114 1.01 1.65 3.10
CA ALA A 114 -0.37 1.31 2.77
C ALA A 114 -1.11 2.52 2.16
N VAL A 115 -0.92 3.72 2.72
CA VAL A 115 -1.51 4.96 2.17
C VAL A 115 -1.05 5.20 0.73
N VAL A 116 0.25 5.06 0.46
CA VAL A 116 0.79 5.19 -0.90
C VAL A 116 0.21 4.14 -1.84
N THR A 117 0.12 2.89 -1.38
CA THR A 117 -0.38 1.76 -2.18
C THR A 117 -1.86 1.95 -2.54
N VAL A 118 -2.70 2.33 -1.59
CA VAL A 118 -4.13 2.61 -1.80
C VAL A 118 -4.31 3.77 -2.77
N TYR A 119 -3.56 4.86 -2.59
CA TYR A 119 -3.60 6.01 -3.48
C TYR A 119 -3.17 5.65 -4.91
N ALA A 120 -2.09 4.88 -5.06
CA ALA A 120 -1.62 4.41 -6.36
C ALA A 120 -2.67 3.53 -7.07
N HIS A 121 -3.35 2.66 -6.32
CA HIS A 121 -4.41 1.82 -6.88
C HIS A 121 -5.65 2.65 -7.29
N ALA A 122 -6.07 3.58 -6.44
CA ALA A 122 -7.22 4.45 -6.70
C ALA A 122 -6.98 5.38 -7.92
N SER A 123 -5.79 5.99 -8.01
CA SER A 123 -5.41 6.87 -9.11
C SER A 123 -5.21 6.12 -10.44
N ALA A 124 -4.87 4.84 -10.41
CA ALA A 124 -4.83 4.00 -11.61
C ALA A 124 -6.24 3.73 -12.17
N GLY A 125 -7.25 3.54 -11.31
CA GLY A 125 -8.63 3.23 -11.72
C GLY A 125 -9.37 4.40 -12.40
N THR A 126 -9.11 5.64 -11.96
CA THR A 126 -9.72 6.85 -12.54
C THR A 126 -9.24 7.14 -13.96
N ARG A 127 -8.01 6.74 -14.31
CA ARG A 127 -7.43 6.90 -15.66
C ARG A 127 -8.02 5.95 -16.70
N SER A 128 -8.50 4.79 -16.27
CA SER A 128 -9.03 3.75 -17.18
C SER A 128 -10.47 3.96 -17.65
N SER A 129 -11.20 4.95 -17.11
CA SER A 129 -12.59 5.17 -17.48
C SER A 129 -12.67 6.00 -18.77
N PRO A 130 -13.12 5.44 -19.91
CA PRO A 130 -13.36 6.23 -21.10
C PRO A 130 -14.55 7.14 -20.79
N ARG A 131 -14.28 8.44 -20.65
CA ARG A 131 -15.32 9.46 -20.51
C ARG A 131 -16.20 9.36 -21.76
N SER A 132 -17.35 8.70 -21.64
CA SER A 132 -18.40 8.70 -22.65
C SER A 132 -18.75 10.16 -22.91
N ARG A 133 -18.37 10.66 -24.10
CA ARG A 133 -18.65 12.03 -24.53
C ARG A 133 -20.15 12.30 -24.41
N PRO A 134 -20.60 13.29 -23.62
CA PRO A 134 -21.96 13.76 -23.71
C PRO A 134 -22.08 14.62 -24.98
N GLY A 135 -22.83 14.11 -25.95
CA GLY A 135 -23.53 14.89 -26.98
C GLY A 135 -22.69 15.61 -28.05
N VAL A 136 -22.70 15.06 -29.27
CA VAL A 136 -22.68 15.89 -30.49
C VAL A 136 -23.84 15.45 -31.39
N THR A 137 -24.91 16.24 -31.29
CA THR A 137 -25.97 16.58 -32.27
C THR A 137 -26.84 15.47 -32.89
N ARG A 138 -28.01 15.30 -32.25
CA ARG A 138 -29.30 15.14 -32.94
C ARG A 138 -29.69 16.49 -33.57
N ALA A 139 -29.56 16.65 -34.89
CA ALA A 139 -30.41 17.53 -35.73
C ALA A 139 -29.85 17.71 -37.16
N ALA A 140 -30.50 17.08 -38.13
CA ALA A 140 -30.83 17.60 -39.47
C ALA A 140 -31.65 16.47 -40.13
N GLY A 141 -32.96 16.59 -40.30
CA GLY A 141 -33.59 17.57 -41.19
C GLY A 141 -33.95 16.82 -42.46
N GLY A 142 -35.24 16.51 -42.64
CA GLY A 142 -35.71 15.55 -43.63
C GLY A 142 -35.59 15.99 -45.09
N SER A 143 -35.80 15.02 -45.99
CA SER A 143 -36.36 15.29 -47.31
C SER A 143 -37.07 14.03 -47.82
N ARG A 144 -38.33 14.21 -48.20
CA ARG A 144 -39.19 13.26 -48.91
C ARG A 144 -38.60 12.97 -50.29
N SER A 145 -38.78 11.75 -50.80
CA SER A 145 -39.27 11.57 -52.18
C SER A 145 -39.87 10.17 -52.38
N ARG A 146 -41.17 10.16 -52.69
CA ARG A 146 -41.89 9.07 -53.35
C ARG A 146 -41.34 8.86 -54.78
N SER A 147 -41.28 7.60 -55.20
CA SER A 147 -41.56 7.07 -56.56
C SER A 147 -40.84 5.73 -56.68
N ARG A 148 -41.37 4.68 -57.27
CA ARG A 148 -42.66 4.33 -57.87
C ARG A 148 -42.64 2.80 -57.96
#